data_AF-A0A538GC32-F1
#
_entry.id   AF-A0A538GC32-F1
#
_cell.length_a   1.000
_cell.length_b   1.000
_cell.length_c   1.000
_cell.angle_alpha   90.00
_cell.angle_beta   90.00
_cell.angle_gamma   90.00
#
_symmetry.space_group_name_H-M   'P 1'
#
loop_
_entity.id
_entity.type
_entity.pdbx_description
1 polymer ?
#
loop_
_entity_poly.entity_id
_entity_poly.type
_entity_poly.pdbx_seq_one_letter_code
_entity_poly.pdbx_strand_id
1 'polypeptide(L)'
;MSRRLAWTRKGTRRPFRYFDANDRRIRDEEALERLEALAIPPAWKDVRIAPGPRAKLQATGIDSAGRMQYLYHPDFRARQEAAKFDDLIRFAEKLPDLRLGVSEHLELDPLDPLYVCAVAIRLINLGWFRVGSDRHTKRSRTYGVTTLRKSHVRVRGTKVTFRFRAKGQTHVRTALVDPGLANAVRELLKTPGSRLFRYEIDGELCNLSARRLNDYVQEFMGDEFSSKDFRTWGGTLIAAVAFAERGPVEGPAEQRRVVSAVMRGV
;
A
#
# COMPACT_ATOMS: atom_id res chain seq x y z
N MET A 1 15.57 10.11 13.65
CA MET A 1 16.57 11.19 13.47
C MET A 1 16.50 12.06 14.72
N SER A 2 17.55 12.10 15.54
CA SER A 2 17.57 12.89 16.79
C SER A 2 17.41 14.38 16.47
N ARG A 3 16.64 15.12 17.28
CA ARG A 3 16.42 16.57 17.10
C ARG A 3 17.74 17.37 17.15
N ARG A 4 18.76 16.87 17.83
CA ARG A 4 20.01 17.60 18.15
C ARG A 4 21.11 17.49 17.08
N LEU A 5 20.94 16.68 16.03
CA LEU A 5 22.01 16.41 15.05
C LEU A 5 21.60 16.63 13.59
N ALA A 6 20.39 17.12 13.32
CA ALA A 6 19.89 17.29 11.96
C ALA A 6 20.23 18.69 11.42
N TRP A 7 20.69 18.75 10.17
CA TRP A 7 20.73 19.99 9.39
C TRP A 7 19.30 20.42 9.03
N THR A 8 19.09 21.69 8.73
CA THR A 8 17.77 22.24 8.40
C THR A 8 17.79 23.12 7.16
N ARG A 9 16.64 23.26 6.51
CA ARG A 9 16.41 24.25 5.45
C ARG A 9 15.45 25.32 5.97
N LYS A 10 15.86 26.59 5.94
CA LYS A 10 14.99 27.74 6.22
C LYS A 10 14.57 28.39 4.91
N GLY A 11 13.27 28.62 4.75
CA GLY A 11 12.63 29.14 3.54
C GLY A 11 11.76 28.09 2.83
N THR A 12 10.64 28.55 2.27
CA THR A 12 9.63 27.72 1.58
C THR A 12 9.49 28.05 0.09
N ARG A 13 10.21 29.07 -0.38
CA ARG A 13 10.38 29.45 -1.79
C ARG A 13 11.85 29.78 -2.03
N ARG A 14 12.34 29.52 -3.24
CA ARG A 14 13.73 29.87 -3.59
C ARG A 14 13.91 31.39 -3.51
N PRO A 15 15.09 31.88 -3.07
CA PRO A 15 16.21 31.10 -2.54
C PRO A 15 16.00 30.69 -1.07
N PHE A 16 16.21 29.42 -0.75
CA PHE A 16 16.27 28.92 0.63
C PHE A 16 17.73 28.77 1.09
N ARG A 17 17.95 28.66 2.41
CA ARG A 17 19.29 28.51 3.00
C ARG A 17 19.35 27.28 3.91
N TYR A 18 20.52 26.65 3.96
CA TYR A 18 20.78 25.48 4.80
C TYR A 18 21.59 25.83 6.04
N PHE A 19 21.27 25.16 7.14
CA PHE A 19 21.87 25.38 8.45
C PHE A 19 22.26 24.05 9.08
N ASP A 20 23.40 24.03 9.78
CA ASP A 20 23.88 22.85 10.50
C ASP A 20 23.11 22.62 11.81
N ALA A 21 23.56 21.66 12.61
CA ALA A 21 22.95 21.34 13.90
C ALA A 21 23.09 22.45 14.96
N ASN A 22 24.03 23.39 14.77
CA ASN A 22 24.30 24.52 15.65
C ASN A 22 23.66 25.82 15.13
N ASP A 23 22.74 25.73 14.17
CA ASP A 23 22.11 26.85 13.48
C ASP A 23 23.09 27.79 12.74
N ARG A 24 24.28 27.27 12.39
CA ARG A 24 25.24 28.00 11.56
C ARG A 24 24.94 27.75 10.09
N ARG A 25 25.00 28.81 9.28
CA ARG A 25 24.75 28.72 7.84
C ARG A 25 25.83 27.85 7.18
N ILE A 26 25.40 26.81 6.47
CA ILE A 26 26.28 25.97 5.67
C ILE A 26 26.71 26.76 4.43
N ARG A 27 28.02 26.89 4.23
CA ARG A 27 28.65 27.56 3.08
C ARG A 27 29.68 26.68 2.37
N ASP A 28 29.98 25.52 2.96
CA ASP A 28 30.86 24.53 2.39
C ASP A 28 30.29 24.00 1.06
N GLU A 29 31.11 24.01 0.02
CA GLU A 29 30.69 23.73 -1.36
C GLU A 29 30.28 22.27 -1.53
N GLU A 30 31.07 21.34 -1.01
CA GLU A 30 30.77 19.89 -1.04
C GLU A 30 29.44 19.58 -0.32
N ALA A 31 29.22 20.19 0.86
CA ALA A 31 27.96 20.06 1.57
C ALA A 31 26.77 20.62 0.76
N LEU A 32 26.94 21.74 0.06
CA LEU A 32 25.88 22.35 -0.74
C LEU A 32 25.55 21.53 -1.98
N GLU A 33 26.55 21.03 -2.71
CA GLU A 33 26.35 20.14 -3.87
C GLU A 33 25.54 18.90 -3.48
N ARG A 34 25.90 18.26 -2.36
CA ARG A 34 25.12 17.14 -1.81
C ARG A 34 23.67 17.52 -1.54
N LEU A 35 23.45 18.67 -0.89
CA LEU A 35 22.11 19.13 -0.50
C LEU A 35 21.24 19.43 -1.72
N GLU A 36 21.83 19.88 -2.82
CA GLU A 36 21.16 20.06 -4.11
C GLU A 36 20.86 18.72 -4.79
N ALA A 37 21.81 17.79 -4.79
CA ALA A 37 21.65 16.44 -5.34
C ALA A 37 20.53 15.63 -4.66
N LEU A 38 20.23 15.92 -3.38
CA LEU A 38 19.07 15.33 -2.69
C LEU A 38 17.72 15.72 -3.32
N ALA A 39 17.67 16.77 -4.14
CA ALA A 39 16.47 17.24 -4.83
C ALA A 39 15.24 17.38 -3.90
N ILE A 40 15.44 17.89 -2.68
CA ILE A 40 14.37 18.02 -1.69
C ILE A 40 13.31 19.00 -2.23
N PRO A 41 12.03 18.58 -2.37
CA PRO A 41 11.02 19.43 -2.97
C PRO A 41 10.92 20.81 -2.31
N PRO A 42 10.87 21.91 -3.11
CA PRO A 42 10.87 23.27 -2.58
C PRO A 42 9.63 23.55 -1.72
N ALA A 43 8.50 22.91 -2.02
CA ALA A 43 7.24 23.07 -1.30
C ALA A 43 7.24 22.46 0.12
N TRP A 44 8.25 21.66 0.49
CA TRP A 44 8.30 21.08 1.84
C TRP A 44 8.55 22.14 2.91
N LYS A 45 7.89 21.99 4.07
CA LYS A 45 8.11 22.80 5.28
C LYS A 45 8.83 21.95 6.32
N ASP A 46 9.40 22.59 7.34
CA ASP A 46 10.07 21.93 8.47
C ASP A 46 11.06 20.83 8.03
N VAL A 47 11.87 21.17 7.02
CA VAL A 47 12.80 20.23 6.41
C VAL A 47 13.97 19.98 7.35
N ARG A 48 14.24 18.70 7.59
CA ARG A 48 15.34 18.18 8.41
C ARG A 48 16.15 17.23 7.57
N ILE A 49 17.48 17.35 7.63
CA ILE A 49 18.39 16.66 6.73
C ILE A 49 19.45 15.98 7.59
N ALA A 50 19.80 14.75 7.25
CA ALA A 50 20.86 14.04 7.92
C ALA A 50 22.22 14.71 7.58
N PRO A 51 23.10 14.89 8.57
CA PRO A 51 24.43 15.48 8.35
C PRO A 51 25.31 14.56 7.50
N GLY A 52 25.24 13.24 7.74
CA GLY A 52 26.06 12.26 7.04
C GLY A 52 25.44 11.78 5.71
N PRO A 53 26.24 11.66 4.63
CA PRO A 53 25.76 11.17 3.34
C PRO A 53 25.32 9.71 3.38
N ARG A 54 25.87 8.88 4.28
CA ARG A 54 25.52 7.44 4.38
C ARG A 54 24.27 7.15 5.21
N ALA A 55 23.58 8.17 5.72
CA ALA A 55 22.39 7.96 6.53
C ALA A 55 21.26 7.30 5.71
N LYS A 56 20.66 6.24 6.24
CA LYS A 56 19.49 5.57 5.61
C LYS A 56 18.40 6.58 5.21
N LEU A 57 18.04 7.46 6.13
CA LEU A 57 17.08 8.53 5.92
C LEU A 57 17.85 9.83 5.71
N GLN A 58 17.80 10.39 4.50
CA GLN A 58 18.51 11.60 4.10
C GLN A 58 17.78 12.86 4.53
N ALA A 59 16.46 12.92 4.34
CA ALA A 59 15.69 14.10 4.74
C ALA A 59 14.26 13.74 5.15
N THR A 60 13.65 14.60 5.96
CA THR A 60 12.20 14.64 6.20
C THR A 60 11.69 16.05 6.00
N GLY A 61 10.41 16.19 5.63
CA GLY A 61 9.77 17.50 5.51
C GLY A 61 8.26 17.36 5.40
N ILE A 62 7.51 18.40 5.72
CA ILE A 62 6.04 18.41 5.65
C ILE A 62 5.64 18.91 4.26
N ASP A 63 4.88 18.13 3.50
CA ASP A 63 4.41 18.58 2.18
C ASP A 63 3.29 19.65 2.27
N SER A 64 2.87 20.18 1.12
CA SER A 64 1.79 21.17 1.02
C SER A 64 0.44 20.66 1.55
N ALA A 65 0.27 19.35 1.71
CA ALA A 65 -0.92 18.72 2.29
C ALA A 65 -0.76 18.42 3.80
N GLY A 66 0.28 18.94 4.46
CA GLY A 66 0.53 18.75 5.89
C GLY A 66 1.02 17.35 6.27
N ARG A 67 1.53 16.57 5.33
CA ARG A 67 1.98 15.18 5.57
C ARG A 67 3.49 15.13 5.74
N MET A 68 3.95 14.37 6.73
CA MET A 68 5.36 14.06 6.88
C MET A 68 5.84 13.20 5.71
N GLN A 69 6.84 13.70 4.99
CA GLN A 69 7.52 13.06 3.89
C GLN A 69 8.94 12.67 4.28
N TYR A 70 9.45 11.65 3.62
CA TYR A 70 10.74 11.02 3.89
C TYR A 70 11.50 10.86 2.58
N LEU A 71 12.78 11.21 2.59
CA LEU A 71 13.72 10.99 1.51
C LEU A 71 14.79 10.01 2.00
N TYR A 72 14.83 8.81 1.43
CA TYR A 72 15.82 7.78 1.76
C TYR A 72 17.03 7.84 0.83
N HIS A 73 18.18 7.33 1.31
CA HIS A 73 19.37 7.14 0.48
C HIS A 73 19.08 6.24 -0.72
N PRO A 74 19.58 6.55 -1.93
CA PRO A 74 19.36 5.72 -3.13
C PRO A 74 19.74 4.26 -2.92
N ASP A 75 20.94 3.96 -2.41
CA ASP A 75 21.38 2.57 -2.16
C ASP A 75 20.53 1.84 -1.12
N PHE A 76 19.99 2.57 -0.14
CA PHE A 76 19.06 1.96 0.81
C PHE A 76 17.74 1.61 0.12
N ARG A 77 17.23 2.50 -0.74
CA ARG A 77 16.03 2.24 -1.55
C ARG A 77 16.25 1.04 -2.48
N ALA A 78 17.35 1.01 -3.22
CA ALA A 78 17.69 -0.07 -4.13
C ALA A 78 17.78 -1.43 -3.41
N ARG A 79 18.44 -1.48 -2.24
CA ARG A 79 18.48 -2.70 -1.42
C ARG A 79 17.10 -3.14 -0.91
N GLN A 80 16.24 -2.20 -0.53
CA GLN A 80 14.86 -2.52 -0.11
C GLN A 80 14.01 -3.01 -1.30
N GLU A 81 14.21 -2.45 -2.49
CA GLU A 81 13.54 -2.88 -3.70
C GLU A 81 13.98 -4.30 -4.10
N ALA A 82 15.28 -4.62 -3.98
CA ALA A 82 15.80 -5.97 -4.22
C ALA A 82 15.27 -6.99 -3.19
N ALA A 83 15.41 -6.70 -1.90
CA ALA A 83 14.93 -7.59 -0.82
C ALA A 83 13.43 -7.90 -0.94
N LYS A 84 12.63 -6.95 -1.45
CA LYS A 84 11.20 -7.15 -1.69
C LYS A 84 10.91 -8.29 -2.67
N PHE A 85 11.78 -8.53 -3.66
CA PHE A 85 11.59 -9.64 -4.61
C PHE A 85 11.98 -10.99 -3.99
N ASP A 86 13.02 -11.02 -3.16
CA ASP A 86 13.38 -12.22 -2.40
C ASP A 86 12.25 -12.59 -1.42
N ASP A 87 11.62 -11.59 -0.78
CA ASP A 87 10.46 -11.77 0.10
C ASP A 87 9.23 -12.34 -0.64
N LEU A 88 9.09 -12.11 -1.95
CA LEU A 88 7.94 -12.62 -2.71
C LEU A 88 7.95 -14.14 -2.85
N ILE A 89 9.13 -14.77 -2.90
CA ILE A 89 9.23 -16.23 -2.98
C ILE A 89 8.66 -16.83 -1.69
N ARG A 90 9.14 -16.35 -0.54
CA ARG A 90 8.63 -16.77 0.79
C ARG A 90 7.15 -16.45 0.97
N PHE A 91 6.68 -15.30 0.47
CA PHE A 91 5.26 -14.97 0.46
C PHE A 91 4.45 -15.99 -0.34
N ALA A 92 4.94 -16.38 -1.52
CA ALA A 92 4.28 -17.36 -2.38
C ALA A 92 4.21 -18.75 -1.75
N GLU A 93 5.28 -19.19 -1.09
CA GLU A 93 5.33 -20.46 -0.35
C GLU A 93 4.30 -20.54 0.78
N LYS A 94 3.95 -19.40 1.40
CA LYS A 94 2.94 -19.30 2.47
C LYS A 94 1.50 -19.09 1.99
N LEU A 95 1.30 -18.79 0.70
CA LEU A 95 -0.06 -18.58 0.17
C LEU A 95 -0.97 -19.81 0.27
N PRO A 96 -0.51 -21.06 0.09
CA PRO A 96 -1.34 -22.24 0.28
C PRO A 96 -1.94 -22.31 1.69
N ASP A 97 -1.13 -22.15 2.73
CA ASP A 97 -1.57 -22.20 4.13
C ASP A 97 -2.65 -21.14 4.43
N LEU A 98 -2.40 -19.90 4.00
CA LEU A 98 -3.38 -18.82 4.11
C LEU A 98 -4.68 -19.16 3.36
N ARG A 99 -4.60 -19.72 2.15
CA ARG A 99 -5.79 -20.04 1.34
C ARG A 99 -6.62 -21.16 1.95
N LEU A 100 -5.97 -22.13 2.59
CA LEU A 100 -6.63 -23.18 3.37
C LEU A 100 -7.39 -22.56 4.55
N GLY A 101 -6.70 -21.79 5.40
CA GLY A 101 -7.36 -21.14 6.54
C GLY A 101 -8.47 -20.15 6.14
N VAL A 102 -8.29 -19.41 5.04
CA VAL A 102 -9.36 -18.57 4.47
C VAL A 102 -10.55 -19.41 4.03
N SER A 103 -10.33 -20.60 3.45
CA SER A 103 -11.42 -21.47 3.01
C SER A 103 -12.20 -22.03 4.20
N GLU A 104 -11.51 -22.46 5.25
CA GLU A 104 -12.13 -22.95 6.50
C GLU A 104 -12.94 -21.84 7.19
N HIS A 105 -12.37 -20.64 7.30
CA HIS A 105 -13.06 -19.52 7.96
C HIS A 105 -14.24 -18.96 7.16
N LEU A 106 -14.34 -19.25 5.85
CA LEU A 106 -15.52 -18.90 5.05
C LEU A 106 -16.74 -19.76 5.36
N GLU A 107 -16.59 -20.85 6.11
CA GLU A 107 -17.67 -21.71 6.58
C GLU A 107 -18.21 -21.29 7.97
N LEU A 108 -17.60 -20.28 8.60
CA LEU A 108 -18.04 -19.74 9.89
C LEU A 108 -19.27 -18.82 9.75
N ASP A 109 -19.85 -18.44 10.88
CA ASP A 109 -20.99 -17.52 10.91
C ASP A 109 -20.64 -16.17 10.23
N PRO A 110 -21.54 -15.57 9.42
CA PRO A 110 -21.26 -14.32 8.73
C PRO A 110 -20.89 -13.11 9.60
N LEU A 111 -21.17 -13.15 10.90
CA LEU A 111 -20.78 -12.12 11.87
C LEU A 111 -19.49 -12.48 12.62
N ASP A 112 -18.92 -13.67 12.43
CA ASP A 112 -17.66 -14.07 13.06
C ASP A 112 -16.50 -13.18 12.56
N PRO A 113 -15.63 -12.67 13.46
CA PRO A 113 -14.49 -11.87 13.07
C PRO A 113 -13.56 -12.54 12.04
N LEU A 114 -13.35 -13.85 12.14
CA LEU A 114 -12.52 -14.65 11.23
C LEU A 114 -13.17 -14.81 9.87
N TYR A 115 -14.50 -15.03 9.81
CA TYR A 115 -15.25 -15.02 8.55
C TYR A 115 -15.06 -13.71 7.81
N VAL A 116 -15.25 -12.58 8.50
CA VAL A 116 -15.17 -11.25 7.87
C VAL A 116 -13.74 -10.94 7.41
N CYS A 117 -12.73 -11.39 8.14
CA CYS A 117 -11.33 -11.35 7.70
C CYS A 117 -11.11 -12.20 6.44
N ALA A 118 -11.60 -13.44 6.41
CA ALA A 118 -11.45 -14.36 5.28
C ALA A 118 -12.10 -13.80 4.00
N VAL A 119 -13.30 -13.23 4.09
CA VAL A 119 -13.96 -12.54 2.96
C VAL A 119 -13.12 -11.35 2.47
N ALA A 120 -12.55 -10.57 3.39
CA ALA A 120 -11.70 -9.44 3.04
C ALA A 120 -10.40 -9.88 2.35
N ILE A 121 -9.76 -10.96 2.82
CA ILE A 121 -8.57 -11.54 2.17
C ILE A 121 -8.90 -12.12 0.80
N ARG A 122 -10.00 -12.86 0.65
CA ARG A 122 -10.47 -13.36 -0.66
C ARG A 122 -10.65 -12.21 -1.64
N LEU A 123 -11.27 -11.10 -1.20
CA LEU A 123 -11.42 -9.90 -2.02
C LEU A 123 -10.08 -9.25 -2.39
N ILE A 124 -9.11 -9.17 -1.46
CA ILE A 124 -7.77 -8.64 -1.74
C ILE A 124 -7.02 -9.53 -2.74
N ASN A 125 -7.09 -10.84 -2.58
CA ASN A 125 -6.39 -11.80 -3.43
C ASN A 125 -6.97 -11.84 -4.86
N LEU A 126 -8.29 -11.70 -5.01
CA LEU A 126 -8.94 -11.69 -6.34
C LEU A 126 -8.85 -10.32 -7.04
N GLY A 127 -8.96 -9.23 -6.29
CA GLY A 127 -9.03 -7.87 -6.85
C GLY A 127 -7.77 -7.03 -6.70
N TRP A 128 -6.74 -7.54 -6.02
CA TRP A 128 -5.51 -6.84 -5.67
C TRP A 128 -5.75 -5.49 -5.00
N PHE A 129 -6.86 -5.35 -4.27
CA PHE A 129 -7.25 -4.08 -3.67
C PHE A 129 -6.32 -3.66 -2.54
N ARG A 130 -6.23 -2.35 -2.29
CA ARG A 130 -5.58 -1.86 -1.07
C ARG A 130 -6.50 -2.08 0.12
N VAL A 131 -5.93 -2.41 1.28
CA VAL A 131 -6.67 -2.56 2.54
C VAL A 131 -7.42 -1.30 2.95
N GLY A 132 -6.81 -0.13 2.76
CA GLY A 132 -7.37 1.14 3.24
C GLY A 132 -7.23 1.31 4.76
N SER A 133 -7.51 2.50 5.28
CA SER A 133 -7.65 2.71 6.72
C SER A 133 -8.54 3.91 7.03
N ASP A 134 -9.16 3.91 8.20
CA ASP A 134 -10.08 4.98 8.58
C ASP A 134 -9.40 6.35 8.66
N ARG A 135 -8.15 6.38 9.16
CA ARG A 135 -7.34 7.60 9.20
C ARG A 135 -7.17 8.23 7.81
N HIS A 136 -6.90 7.41 6.78
CA HIS A 136 -6.76 7.91 5.41
C HIS A 136 -8.12 8.32 4.81
N THR A 137 -9.15 7.53 5.07
CA THR A 137 -10.51 7.75 4.56
C THR A 137 -11.08 9.07 5.07
N LYS A 138 -10.98 9.33 6.38
CA LYS A 138 -11.46 10.58 7.00
C LYS A 138 -10.81 11.83 6.36
N ARG A 139 -9.51 11.76 6.04
CA ARG A 139 -8.76 12.91 5.48
C ARG A 139 -9.00 13.14 4.00
N SER A 140 -9.08 12.07 3.20
CA SER A 140 -8.99 12.16 1.74
C SER A 140 -10.23 11.68 0.99
N ARG A 141 -11.22 11.13 1.71
CA ARG A 141 -12.42 10.51 1.14
C ARG A 141 -12.08 9.44 0.07
N THR A 142 -10.97 8.73 0.29
CA THR A 142 -10.56 7.59 -0.51
C THR A 142 -10.68 6.31 0.29
N TYR A 143 -11.04 5.21 -0.36
CA TYR A 143 -11.37 3.95 0.27
C TYR A 143 -10.44 2.82 -0.21
N GLY A 144 -10.30 1.81 0.64
CA GLY A 144 -9.81 0.45 0.37
C GLY A 144 -10.73 -0.58 1.06
N VAL A 145 -10.38 -1.87 0.99
CA VAL A 145 -11.22 -3.01 1.41
C VAL A 145 -11.89 -2.82 2.78
N THR A 146 -11.09 -2.61 3.82
CA THR A 146 -11.59 -2.45 5.20
C THR A 146 -12.49 -1.23 5.34
N THR A 147 -12.41 -0.28 4.41
CA THR A 147 -13.15 0.99 4.36
C THR A 147 -14.29 1.05 3.35
N LEU A 148 -14.58 -0.05 2.66
CA LEU A 148 -15.70 -0.10 1.73
C LEU A 148 -17.02 0.13 2.46
N ARG A 149 -17.87 0.93 1.81
CA ARG A 149 -19.26 1.13 2.20
C ARG A 149 -20.14 0.27 1.33
N LYS A 150 -21.34 -0.04 1.80
CA LYS A 150 -22.32 -0.82 1.04
C LYS A 150 -22.69 -0.16 -0.28
N SER A 151 -22.77 1.18 -0.30
CA SER A 151 -23.01 1.95 -1.52
C SER A 151 -21.92 1.81 -2.59
N HIS A 152 -20.74 1.28 -2.24
CA HIS A 152 -19.67 1.02 -3.20
C HIS A 152 -19.82 -0.33 -3.91
N VAL A 153 -20.78 -1.17 -3.52
CA VAL A 153 -20.84 -2.56 -3.95
C VAL A 153 -22.22 -2.90 -4.49
N ARG A 154 -22.24 -3.63 -5.60
CA ARG A 154 -23.45 -4.21 -6.20
C ARG A 154 -23.22 -5.66 -6.52
N VAL A 155 -24.12 -6.53 -6.10
CA VAL A 155 -24.09 -7.97 -6.43
C VAL A 155 -25.19 -8.28 -7.44
N ARG A 156 -24.88 -9.04 -8.49
CA ARG A 156 -25.85 -9.59 -9.46
C ARG A 156 -25.44 -11.02 -9.82
N GLY A 157 -26.23 -12.00 -9.39
CA GLY A 157 -25.85 -13.42 -9.52
C GLY A 157 -24.52 -13.69 -8.82
N THR A 158 -23.56 -14.24 -9.57
CA THR A 158 -22.17 -14.52 -9.11
C THR A 158 -21.20 -13.35 -9.31
N LYS A 159 -21.67 -12.23 -9.88
CA LYS A 159 -20.85 -11.05 -10.17
C LYS A 159 -20.97 -10.01 -9.05
N VAL A 160 -19.83 -9.58 -8.51
CA VAL A 160 -19.70 -8.48 -7.55
C VAL A 160 -19.00 -7.31 -8.23
N THR A 161 -19.65 -6.15 -8.26
CA THR A 161 -19.12 -4.92 -8.84
C THR A 161 -18.79 -3.92 -7.76
N PHE A 162 -17.58 -3.37 -7.80
CA PHE A 162 -17.07 -2.35 -6.88
C PHE A 162 -16.90 -1.02 -7.59
N ARG A 163 -17.42 0.07 -7.01
CA ARG A 163 -17.25 1.44 -7.49
C ARG A 163 -16.96 2.39 -6.33
N PHE A 164 -15.74 2.93 -6.28
CA PHE A 164 -15.33 3.87 -5.22
C PHE A 164 -14.11 4.70 -5.62
N ARG A 165 -13.84 5.79 -4.89
CA ARG A 165 -12.61 6.57 -5.04
C ARG A 165 -11.48 5.96 -4.23
N ALA A 166 -10.36 5.64 -4.85
CA ALA A 166 -9.18 5.09 -4.18
C ALA A 166 -8.08 6.16 -3.99
N LYS A 167 -6.98 5.75 -3.35
CA LYS A 167 -5.80 6.60 -3.13
C LYS A 167 -5.39 7.30 -4.44
N GLY A 168 -5.20 8.62 -4.38
CA GLY A 168 -4.86 9.44 -5.55
C GLY A 168 -6.09 9.96 -6.33
N GLN A 169 -7.30 9.84 -5.79
CA GLN A 169 -8.57 10.20 -6.45
C GLN A 169 -8.90 9.37 -7.70
N THR A 170 -8.18 8.28 -7.93
CA THR A 170 -8.49 7.30 -8.98
C THR A 170 -9.85 6.66 -8.71
N HIS A 171 -10.71 6.62 -9.72
CA HIS A 171 -12.00 5.92 -9.62
C HIS A 171 -11.79 4.45 -9.92
N VAL A 172 -12.01 3.60 -8.92
CA VAL A 172 -12.03 2.15 -9.09
C VAL A 172 -13.38 1.74 -9.63
N ARG A 173 -13.37 0.97 -10.73
CA ARG A 173 -14.53 0.26 -11.27
C ARG A 173 -14.09 -1.15 -11.66
N THR A 174 -14.30 -2.09 -10.76
CA THR A 174 -13.84 -3.48 -10.93
C THR A 174 -15.02 -4.42 -10.73
N ALA A 175 -15.10 -5.47 -11.53
CA ALA A 175 -16.07 -6.54 -11.33
C ALA A 175 -15.33 -7.87 -11.17
N LEU A 176 -15.72 -8.63 -10.15
CA LEU A 176 -15.22 -9.96 -9.87
C LEU A 176 -16.37 -10.95 -10.06
N VAL A 177 -16.09 -12.08 -10.72
CA VAL A 177 -17.07 -13.16 -10.89
C VAL A 177 -16.59 -14.32 -10.03
N ASP A 178 -17.24 -14.50 -8.88
CA ASP A 178 -16.87 -15.51 -7.90
C ASP A 178 -18.12 -15.83 -7.05
N PRO A 179 -18.70 -17.04 -7.17
CA PRO A 179 -19.94 -17.39 -6.46
C PRO A 179 -19.82 -17.27 -4.94
N GLY A 180 -18.69 -17.73 -4.37
CA GLY A 180 -18.43 -17.67 -2.93
C GLY A 180 -18.37 -16.24 -2.40
N LEU A 181 -17.57 -15.37 -3.03
CA LEU A 181 -17.50 -13.95 -2.71
C LEU A 181 -18.85 -13.26 -2.90
N ALA A 182 -19.60 -13.59 -3.95
CA ALA A 182 -20.92 -13.01 -4.17
C ALA A 182 -21.92 -13.39 -3.07
N ASN A 183 -21.89 -14.64 -2.59
CA ASN A 183 -22.68 -15.10 -1.45
C ASN A 183 -22.24 -14.37 -0.17
N ALA A 184 -20.95 -14.36 0.13
CA ALA A 184 -20.43 -13.74 1.33
C ALA A 184 -20.72 -12.23 1.39
N VAL A 185 -20.53 -11.52 0.28
CA VAL A 185 -20.85 -10.09 0.18
C VAL A 185 -22.35 -9.84 0.36
N ARG A 186 -23.23 -10.75 -0.09
CA ARG A 186 -24.68 -10.62 0.16
C ARG A 186 -24.99 -10.71 1.65
N GLU A 187 -24.35 -11.59 2.40
CA GLU A 187 -24.51 -11.65 3.86
C GLU A 187 -24.00 -10.36 4.53
N LEU A 188 -22.80 -9.89 4.16
CA LEU A 188 -22.25 -8.64 4.67
C LEU A 188 -23.16 -7.43 4.37
N LEU A 189 -23.87 -7.42 3.24
CA LEU A 189 -24.82 -6.37 2.88
C LEU A 189 -26.07 -6.35 3.79
N LYS A 190 -26.43 -7.45 4.44
CA LYS A 190 -27.60 -7.53 5.36
C LYS A 190 -27.32 -6.94 6.74
N THR A 191 -26.06 -6.92 7.18
CA THR A 191 -25.65 -6.40 8.51
C THR A 191 -26.15 -4.96 8.74
N PRO A 192 -26.38 -4.45 9.95
CA PRO A 192 -26.72 -3.02 10.11
C PRO A 192 -25.62 -2.06 9.62
N GLY A 193 -25.93 -0.78 9.41
CA GLY A 193 -24.92 0.28 9.16
C GLY A 193 -24.38 0.40 7.73
N SER A 194 -23.51 1.40 7.53
CA SER A 194 -23.03 1.80 6.18
C SER A 194 -21.74 1.11 5.73
N ARG A 195 -20.96 0.55 6.67
CA ARG A 195 -19.72 -0.18 6.38
C ARG A 195 -20.06 -1.55 5.81
N LEU A 196 -19.27 -2.03 4.86
CA LEU A 196 -19.46 -3.36 4.28
C LEU A 196 -18.90 -4.46 5.19
N PHE A 197 -17.64 -4.34 5.60
CA PHE A 197 -16.98 -5.34 6.45
C PHE A 197 -17.22 -5.00 7.92
N ARG A 198 -18.20 -5.67 8.51
CA ARG A 198 -18.55 -5.60 9.92
C ARG A 198 -18.67 -7.02 10.48
N TYR A 199 -18.30 -7.18 11.73
CA TYR A 199 -18.39 -8.43 12.50
C TYR A 199 -18.96 -8.10 13.88
N GLU A 200 -19.32 -9.11 14.66
CA GLU A 200 -19.80 -8.96 16.04
C GLU A 200 -18.77 -9.50 17.04
N ILE A 201 -18.59 -8.81 18.16
CA ILE A 201 -17.88 -9.30 19.34
C ILE A 201 -18.73 -8.92 20.54
N ASP A 202 -19.06 -9.89 21.40
CA ASP A 202 -19.82 -9.70 22.64
C ASP A 202 -21.16 -8.95 22.43
N GLY A 203 -21.86 -9.23 21.32
CA GLY A 203 -23.12 -8.56 20.95
C GLY A 203 -22.94 -7.17 20.33
N GLU A 204 -21.70 -6.66 20.20
CA GLU A 204 -21.42 -5.36 19.60
C GLU A 204 -20.90 -5.47 18.16
N LEU A 205 -21.59 -4.79 17.24
CA LEU A 205 -21.19 -4.74 15.84
C LEU A 205 -20.01 -3.79 15.61
N CYS A 206 -18.86 -4.37 15.33
CA CYS A 206 -17.60 -3.70 15.04
C CYS A 206 -17.35 -3.52 13.54
N ASN A 207 -16.46 -2.58 13.17
CA ASN A 207 -15.96 -2.45 11.80
C ASN A 207 -14.63 -3.19 11.66
N LEU A 208 -14.42 -3.91 10.56
CA LEU A 208 -13.11 -4.48 10.26
C LEU A 208 -12.07 -3.36 10.09
N SER A 209 -11.01 -3.44 10.87
CA SER A 209 -9.89 -2.50 10.82
C SER A 209 -8.73 -3.08 10.01
N ALA A 210 -7.88 -2.19 9.48
CA ALA A 210 -6.64 -2.60 8.83
C ALA A 210 -5.67 -3.31 9.77
N ARG A 211 -5.74 -3.02 11.08
CA ARG A 211 -4.91 -3.69 12.09
C ARG A 211 -5.32 -5.16 12.20
N ARG A 212 -6.58 -5.41 12.56
CA ARG A 212 -7.13 -6.78 12.67
C ARG A 212 -6.91 -7.62 11.40
N LEU A 213 -7.09 -7.02 10.22
CA LEU A 213 -6.85 -7.75 8.98
C LEU A 213 -5.37 -8.10 8.75
N ASN A 214 -4.43 -7.25 9.19
CA ASN A 214 -3.01 -7.60 9.12
C ASN A 214 -2.64 -8.61 10.21
N ASP A 215 -3.19 -8.50 11.42
CA ASP A 215 -3.01 -9.49 12.48
C ASP A 215 -3.43 -10.89 11.96
N TYR A 216 -4.57 -10.96 11.26
CA TYR A 216 -5.04 -12.18 10.58
C TYR A 216 -4.09 -12.68 9.49
N VAL A 217 -3.48 -11.79 8.68
CA VAL A 217 -2.48 -12.21 7.68
C VAL A 217 -1.24 -12.80 8.36
N GLN A 218 -0.78 -12.17 9.44
CA GLN A 218 0.44 -12.55 10.15
C GLN A 218 0.29 -13.90 10.85
N GLU A 219 -0.92 -14.26 11.30
CA GLU A 219 -1.22 -15.59 11.85
C GLU A 219 -0.86 -16.73 10.89
N PHE A 220 -1.14 -16.57 9.59
CA PHE A 220 -0.84 -17.60 8.58
C PHE A 220 0.52 -17.42 7.90
N MET A 221 0.93 -16.17 7.70
CA MET A 221 2.09 -15.86 6.84
C MET A 221 3.36 -15.55 7.63
N GLY A 222 3.26 -15.12 8.89
CA GLY A 222 4.36 -14.60 9.70
C GLY A 222 4.36 -13.06 9.79
N ASP A 223 5.03 -12.54 10.83
CA ASP A 223 5.07 -11.11 11.18
C ASP A 223 5.73 -10.23 10.11
N GLU A 224 6.56 -10.82 9.24
CA GLU A 224 7.22 -10.13 8.14
C GLU A 224 6.25 -9.71 7.02
N PHE A 225 5.12 -10.41 6.90
CA PHE A 225 4.15 -10.17 5.84
C PHE A 225 2.93 -9.39 6.31
N SER A 226 2.30 -8.75 5.35
CA SER A 226 1.11 -7.95 5.56
C SER A 226 0.26 -7.94 4.30
N SER A 227 -0.92 -7.36 4.42
CA SER A 227 -1.81 -7.15 3.29
C SER A 227 -1.24 -6.31 2.13
N LYS A 228 -0.15 -5.55 2.33
CA LYS A 228 0.52 -4.80 1.25
C LYS A 228 1.19 -5.76 0.24
N ASP A 229 1.59 -6.95 0.70
CA ASP A 229 2.44 -7.87 -0.03
C ASP A 229 1.66 -8.59 -1.13
N PHE A 230 0.36 -8.85 -0.92
CA PHE A 230 -0.57 -9.30 -1.97
C PHE A 230 -0.56 -8.41 -3.21
N ARG A 231 -0.42 -7.09 -3.06
CA ARG A 231 -0.39 -6.18 -4.23
C ARG A 231 0.92 -6.27 -4.98
N THR A 232 2.02 -6.55 -4.28
CA THR A 232 3.31 -6.81 -4.92
C THR A 232 3.27 -8.13 -5.66
N TRP A 233 2.80 -9.18 -5.00
CA TRP A 233 2.60 -10.49 -5.59
C TRP A 233 1.70 -10.42 -6.81
N GLY A 234 0.51 -9.86 -6.68
CA GLY A 234 -0.45 -9.71 -7.78
C GLY A 234 0.08 -8.91 -8.96
N GLY A 235 0.76 -7.78 -8.70
CA GLY A 235 1.38 -7.00 -9.78
C GLY A 235 2.47 -7.78 -10.51
N THR A 236 3.30 -8.53 -9.76
CA THR A 236 4.36 -9.38 -10.33
C THR A 236 3.76 -10.54 -11.14
N LEU A 237 2.71 -11.18 -10.61
CA LEU A 237 2.01 -12.28 -11.28
C LEU A 237 1.35 -11.82 -12.58
N ILE A 238 0.63 -10.69 -12.57
CA ILE A 238 0.01 -10.12 -13.79
C ILE A 238 1.09 -9.79 -14.82
N ALA A 239 2.20 -9.17 -14.39
CA ALA A 239 3.31 -8.88 -15.29
C ALA A 239 3.91 -10.17 -15.89
N ALA A 240 4.16 -11.18 -15.06
CA ALA A 240 4.72 -12.46 -15.48
C ALA A 240 3.81 -13.19 -16.48
N VAL A 241 2.51 -13.25 -16.22
CA VAL A 241 1.52 -13.82 -17.16
C VAL A 241 1.53 -13.04 -18.47
N ALA A 242 1.49 -11.71 -18.43
CA ALA A 242 1.50 -10.88 -19.63
C ALA A 242 2.80 -10.98 -20.44
N PHE A 243 3.95 -11.24 -19.79
CA PHE A 243 5.20 -11.56 -20.48
C PHE A 243 5.14 -12.95 -21.12
N ALA A 244 4.66 -13.96 -20.38
CA ALA A 244 4.54 -15.32 -20.88
C ALA A 244 3.61 -15.43 -22.10
N GLU A 245 2.47 -14.73 -22.08
CA GLU A 245 1.52 -14.67 -23.20
C GLU A 245 2.10 -14.03 -24.47
N ARG A 246 3.08 -13.12 -24.32
CA ARG A 246 3.74 -12.45 -25.46
C ARG A 246 4.90 -13.27 -26.04
N GLY A 247 5.53 -14.11 -25.23
CA GLY A 247 6.74 -14.83 -25.60
C GLY A 247 8.01 -13.96 -25.59
N PRO A 248 9.18 -14.60 -25.79
CA PRO A 248 10.46 -13.90 -25.85
C PRO A 248 10.57 -13.04 -27.12
N VAL A 249 11.27 -11.91 -27.00
CA VAL A 249 11.55 -11.00 -28.12
C VAL A 249 13.05 -10.70 -28.20
N GLU A 250 13.53 -10.47 -29.43
CA GLU A 250 14.94 -10.20 -29.70
C GLU A 250 15.21 -8.70 -29.85
N GLY A 251 16.39 -8.26 -29.42
CA GLY A 251 16.81 -6.87 -29.57
C GLY A 251 16.39 -5.94 -28.42
N PRO A 252 17.30 -5.07 -27.92
CA PRO A 252 17.02 -4.19 -26.79
C PRO A 252 15.85 -3.23 -26.99
N ALA A 253 15.57 -2.81 -28.23
CA ALA A 253 14.48 -1.90 -28.54
C ALA A 253 13.11 -2.56 -28.36
N GLU A 254 12.96 -3.80 -28.83
CA GLU A 254 11.71 -4.55 -28.71
C GLU A 254 11.45 -4.97 -27.27
N GLN A 255 12.50 -5.41 -26.55
CA GLN A 255 12.42 -5.69 -25.11
C GLN A 255 11.89 -4.47 -24.33
N ARG A 256 12.44 -3.28 -24.56
CA ARG A 256 11.94 -2.04 -23.92
C ARG A 256 10.48 -1.74 -24.25
N ARG A 257 10.06 -1.99 -25.49
CA ARG A 257 8.67 -1.79 -25.95
C ARG A 257 7.72 -2.77 -25.24
N VAL A 258 8.09 -4.05 -25.17
CA VAL A 258 7.32 -5.10 -24.49
C VAL A 258 7.20 -4.81 -23.01
N VAL A 259 8.31 -4.51 -22.32
CA VAL A 259 8.31 -4.11 -20.91
C VAL A 259 7.38 -2.93 -20.68
N SER A 260 7.51 -1.85 -21.47
CA SER A 260 6.65 -0.67 -21.34
C SER A 260 5.17 -1.00 -21.57
N ALA A 261 4.86 -1.91 -22.50
CA ALA A 261 3.49 -2.33 -22.77
C ALA A 261 2.90 -3.17 -21.64
N VAL A 262 3.67 -4.11 -21.08
CA VAL A 262 3.26 -4.93 -19.93
C VAL A 262 3.04 -4.04 -18.71
N MET A 263 3.97 -3.15 -18.40
CA MET A 263 3.88 -2.28 -17.22
C MET A 263 2.71 -1.28 -17.27
N ARG A 264 2.18 -0.95 -18.46
CA ARG A 264 0.95 -0.14 -18.59
C ARG A 264 -0.33 -0.91 -18.22
N GLY A 265 -0.30 -2.23 -18.27
CA GLY A 265 -1.45 -3.09 -17.96
C GLY A 265 -1.55 -3.53 -16.49
N VAL A 266 -0.49 -3.31 -15.70
CA VAL A 266 -0.35 -3.70 -14.28
C VAL A 266 -0.71 -2.53 -13.36
#